data_AF-A0A0D6JPU3-F1
#
_entry.id   AF-A0A0D6JPU3-F1
#
_cell.length_a   1.000
_cell.length_b   1.000
_cell.length_c   1.000
_cell.angle_alpha   90.00
_cell.angle_beta   90.00
_cell.angle_gamma   90.00
#
_symmetry.space_group_name_H-M   'P 1'
#
loop_
_entity.id
_entity.type
_entity.pdbx_description
1 polymer ?
#
loop_
_entity_poly.entity_id
_entity_poly.type
_entity_poly.pdbx_seq_one_letter_code
_entity_poly.pdbx_strand_id
1 'polypeptide(L)'
;MVSRRTKAVAEFGIALLTALWMVSMRRLLRSSDDESHEPTPLSPGGLAVGGAWGAGQVWAYDRDSWKVRTNRRRGMAVSLLSIVVERRLLPRTESFRYSLGLGRVLGVVVYRAWYGLVRPLPGDD
;
A
#
# COMPACT_ATOMS: atom_id res chain seq x y z
N MET A 1 -7.84 25.48 -1.10
CA MET A 1 -8.35 24.11 -0.90
C MET A 1 -7.76 23.26 -2.02
N VAL A 2 -6.94 22.25 -1.70
CA VAL A 2 -6.34 21.37 -2.71
C VAL A 2 -7.43 20.49 -3.31
N SER A 3 -7.56 20.44 -4.63
CA SER A 3 -8.53 19.57 -5.30
C SER A 3 -8.28 18.11 -4.94
N ARG A 4 -9.34 17.33 -4.71
CA ARG A 4 -9.23 15.89 -4.39
C ARG A 4 -8.40 15.15 -5.45
N ARG A 5 -8.47 15.60 -6.71
CA ARG A 5 -7.67 15.10 -7.81
C ARG A 5 -6.17 15.35 -7.62
N THR A 6 -5.77 16.56 -7.19
CA THR A 6 -4.36 16.88 -6.91
C THR A 6 -3.81 16.02 -5.78
N LYS A 7 -4.62 15.76 -4.75
CA LYS A 7 -4.25 14.85 -3.65
C LYS A 7 -4.05 13.41 -4.15
N ALA A 8 -4.97 12.91 -4.98
CA ALA A 8 -4.87 11.58 -5.56
C ALA A 8 -3.63 11.40 -6.45
N VAL A 9 -3.28 12.42 -7.25
CA VAL A 9 -2.07 12.42 -8.09
C VAL A 9 -0.80 12.49 -7.25
N ALA A 10 -0.77 13.30 -6.18
CA ALA A 10 0.36 13.33 -5.26
C ALA A 10 0.56 11.98 -4.55
N GLU A 11 -0.53 11.36 -4.08
CA GLU A 11 -0.50 10.02 -3.48
C GLU A 11 -0.02 8.96 -4.47
N PHE A 12 -0.44 9.04 -5.74
CA PHE A 12 0.07 8.18 -6.81
C PHE A 12 1.59 8.35 -6.98
N GLY A 13 2.06 9.59 -7.11
CA GLY A 13 3.49 9.87 -7.28
C GLY A 13 4.34 9.37 -6.12
N ILE A 14 3.90 9.62 -4.87
CA ILE A 14 4.59 9.14 -3.66
C ILE A 14 4.60 7.61 -3.61
N ALA A 15 3.47 6.96 -3.89
CA ALA A 15 3.40 5.50 -3.89
C ALA A 15 4.31 4.89 -4.97
N LEU A 16 4.33 5.48 -6.17
CA LEU A 16 5.18 5.02 -7.27
C LEU A 16 6.67 5.18 -6.95
N LEU A 17 7.08 6.33 -6.39
CA LEU A 17 8.45 6.56 -5.92
C LEU A 17 8.84 5.58 -4.81
N THR A 18 7.92 5.29 -3.88
CA THR A 18 8.15 4.33 -2.80
C THR A 18 8.33 2.91 -3.35
N ALA A 19 7.51 2.49 -4.32
CA ALA A 19 7.65 1.19 -4.96
C ALA A 19 8.99 1.06 -5.71
N LEU A 20 9.36 2.10 -6.47
CA LEU A 20 10.64 2.16 -7.17
C LEU A 20 11.81 2.11 -6.17
N TRP A 21 11.75 2.88 -5.09
CA TRP A 21 12.75 2.84 -4.02
C TRP A 21 12.88 1.45 -3.42
N MET A 22 11.77 0.78 -3.07
CA MET A 22 11.80 -0.58 -2.52
C MET A 22 12.46 -1.57 -3.48
N VAL A 23 12.15 -1.50 -4.78
CA VAL A 23 12.75 -2.36 -5.81
C VAL A 23 14.23 -2.05 -6.00
N SER A 24 14.60 -0.78 -6.08
CA SER A 24 16.00 -0.34 -6.21
C SER A 24 16.84 -0.75 -5.00
N MET A 25 16.32 -0.55 -3.79
CA MET A 25 17.00 -0.98 -2.56
C MET A 25 17.22 -2.49 -2.53
N ARG A 26 16.22 -3.28 -2.94
CA ARG A 26 16.37 -4.74 -3.06
C ARG A 26 17.40 -5.13 -4.11
N ARG A 27 17.47 -4.42 -5.23
CA ARG A 27 18.51 -4.64 -6.27
C ARG A 27 19.90 -4.31 -5.75
N LEU A 28 20.05 -3.21 -5.02
CA LEU A 28 21.32 -2.79 -4.42
C LEU A 28 21.82 -3.80 -3.39
N LEU A 29 20.94 -4.21 -2.46
CA LEU A 29 21.27 -5.25 -1.48
C LEU A 29 21.65 -6.57 -2.16
N ARG A 30 20.94 -6.95 -3.22
CA ARG A 30 21.26 -8.15 -4.02
C ARG A 30 22.59 -8.05 -4.78
N SER A 31 23.04 -6.84 -5.13
CA SER A 31 24.34 -6.64 -5.80
C SER A 31 25.51 -6.54 -4.84
N SER A 32 25.26 -6.35 -3.54
CA SER A 32 26.29 -6.27 -2.50
C SER A 32 26.52 -7.59 -1.78
N ASP A 33 25.53 -8.50 -1.78
CA ASP A 33 25.69 -9.88 -1.29
C ASP A 33 26.31 -10.76 -2.40
N ASP A 34 27.63 -10.69 -2.53
CA ASP A 34 28.39 -11.75 -3.18
C ASP A 34 28.48 -12.97 -2.21
N GLU A 35 27.98 -14.12 -2.69
CA GLU A 35 28.31 -15.50 -2.31
C GLU A 35 27.67 -16.27 -1.12
N SER A 36 26.80 -15.77 -0.23
CA SER A 36 26.41 -16.62 0.94
C SER A 36 24.96 -16.73 1.39
N HIS A 37 24.00 -15.98 0.82
CA HIS A 37 22.60 -16.11 1.23
C HIS A 37 21.67 -16.28 0.01
N GLU A 38 20.96 -17.41 -0.06
CA GLU A 38 19.88 -17.59 -1.03
C GLU A 38 18.89 -16.43 -0.94
N PRO A 39 18.54 -15.78 -2.07
CA PRO A 39 17.72 -14.58 -2.04
C PRO A 39 16.35 -14.91 -1.48
N THR A 40 15.92 -14.18 -0.45
CA THR A 40 14.60 -14.41 0.16
C THR A 40 13.53 -14.28 -0.93
N PRO A 41 12.82 -15.37 -1.27
CA PRO A 41 11.91 -15.37 -2.39
C PRO A 41 10.73 -14.43 -2.10
N LEU A 42 10.27 -13.71 -3.12
CA LEU A 42 9.04 -12.93 -2.98
C LEU A 42 7.89 -13.90 -2.69
N SER A 43 7.08 -13.58 -1.70
CA SER A 43 5.85 -14.33 -1.41
C SER A 43 4.74 -13.79 -2.31
N PRO A 44 4.22 -14.57 -3.29
CA PRO A 44 3.10 -14.14 -4.11
C PRO A 44 1.86 -13.86 -3.25
N GLY A 45 1.67 -14.64 -2.18
CA GLY A 45 0.62 -14.42 -1.19
C GLY A 45 0.78 -13.10 -0.46
N GLY A 46 2.00 -12.75 -0.03
CA GLY A 46 2.29 -11.45 0.59
C GLY A 46 1.96 -10.29 -0.36
N LEU A 47 2.36 -10.37 -1.62
CA LEU A 47 2.04 -9.36 -2.64
C LEU A 47 0.54 -9.20 -2.85
N ALA A 48 -0.19 -10.31 -3.01
CA ALA A 48 -1.63 -10.29 -3.25
C ALA A 48 -2.41 -9.73 -2.05
N VAL A 49 -2.10 -10.21 -0.84
CA VAL A 49 -2.74 -9.72 0.40
C VAL A 49 -2.42 -8.25 0.62
N GLY A 50 -1.16 -7.86 0.43
CA GLY A 50 -0.72 -6.47 0.53
C GLY A 50 -1.49 -5.58 -0.45
N GLY A 51 -1.54 -5.98 -1.73
CA GLY A 51 -2.23 -5.25 -2.79
C GLY A 51 -3.71 -5.05 -2.52
N ALA A 52 -4.42 -6.12 -2.14
CA ALA A 52 -5.82 -6.05 -1.75
C ALA A 52 -6.02 -5.11 -0.55
N TRP A 53 -5.14 -5.19 0.45
CA TRP A 53 -5.20 -4.32 1.63
C TRP A 53 -4.98 -2.84 1.29
N GLY A 54 -3.95 -2.55 0.49
CA GLY A 54 -3.62 -1.18 0.07
C GLY A 54 -4.73 -0.54 -0.77
N ALA A 55 -5.21 -1.26 -1.79
CA ALA A 55 -6.32 -0.81 -2.62
C ALA A 55 -7.61 -0.63 -1.80
N GLY A 56 -7.95 -1.60 -0.95
CA GLY A 56 -9.13 -1.55 -0.09
C GLY A 56 -9.11 -0.39 0.90
N GLN A 57 -7.94 -0.06 1.46
CA GLN A 57 -7.80 1.05 2.39
C GLN A 57 -8.04 2.40 1.71
N VAL A 58 -7.48 2.61 0.51
CA VAL A 58 -7.70 3.85 -0.26
C VAL A 58 -9.12 3.93 -0.77
N TRP A 59 -9.69 2.81 -1.23
CA TRP A 59 -11.11 2.74 -1.60
C TRP A 59 -12.04 3.11 -0.45
N ALA A 60 -11.81 2.54 0.73
CA ALA A 60 -12.62 2.82 1.92
C ALA A 60 -12.51 4.30 2.33
N TYR A 61 -11.32 4.87 2.21
CA TYR A 61 -11.06 6.27 2.49
C TYR A 61 -11.75 7.21 1.49
N ASP A 62 -11.64 6.94 0.19
CA ASP A 62 -12.23 7.76 -0.87
C ASP A 62 -13.77 7.74 -0.78
N ARG A 63 -14.36 6.57 -0.51
CA ARG A 63 -15.81 6.41 -0.36
C ARG A 63 -16.36 6.87 1.00
N ASP A 64 -15.51 7.41 1.87
CA ASP A 64 -15.79 7.71 3.30
C ASP A 64 -16.54 6.57 4.02
N SER A 65 -16.16 5.32 3.71
CA SER A 65 -16.74 4.16 4.36
C SER A 65 -16.51 4.28 5.88
N TRP A 66 -17.58 4.08 6.65
CA TRP A 66 -17.59 4.20 8.11
C TRP A 66 -17.29 5.59 8.70
N LYS A 67 -17.33 6.65 7.89
CA LYS A 67 -16.96 8.02 8.30
C LYS A 67 -15.49 8.12 8.74
N VAL A 68 -14.62 7.28 8.17
CA VAL A 68 -13.20 7.26 8.50
C VAL A 68 -12.51 8.58 8.12
N ARG A 69 -12.95 9.22 7.04
CA ARG A 69 -12.45 10.53 6.61
C ARG A 69 -13.01 11.65 7.48
N THR A 70 -14.29 11.56 7.86
CA THR A 70 -15.01 12.62 8.58
C THR A 70 -14.87 12.54 10.10
N ASN A 71 -14.53 11.39 10.67
CA ASN A 71 -14.35 11.20 12.11
C ASN A 71 -12.96 10.64 12.46
N ARG A 72 -12.08 11.52 12.96
CA ARG A 72 -10.70 11.17 13.38
C ARG A 72 -10.62 9.98 14.34
N ARG A 73 -11.58 9.83 15.27
CA ARG A 73 -11.56 8.72 16.25
C ARG A 73 -11.78 7.37 15.56
N ARG A 74 -12.68 7.31 14.58
CA ARG A 74 -12.93 6.10 13.80
C ARG A 74 -11.75 5.77 12.88
N GLY A 75 -11.15 6.77 12.25
CA GLY A 75 -9.92 6.57 11.47
C GLY A 75 -8.75 6.06 12.30
N MET A 76 -8.61 6.53 13.54
CA MET A 76 -7.60 6.01 14.48
C MET A 76 -7.90 4.57 14.90
N ALA A 77 -9.16 4.25 15.22
CA ALA A 77 -9.58 2.90 15.57
C ALA A 77 -9.34 1.90 14.43
N VAL A 78 -9.69 2.25 13.19
CA VAL A 78 -9.44 1.40 12.01
C VAL A 78 -7.94 1.23 11.77
N SER A 79 -7.14 2.28 11.94
CA SER A 79 -5.67 2.19 11.82
C SER A 79 -5.08 1.26 12.88
N LEU A 80 -5.50 1.38 14.14
CA LEU A 80 -5.04 0.52 15.22
C LEU A 80 -5.46 -0.94 15.00
N LEU A 81 -6.71 -1.17 14.59
CA LEU A 81 -7.20 -2.50 14.26
C LEU A 81 -6.39 -3.12 13.12
N SER A 82 -6.06 -2.33 12.10
CA SER A 82 -5.22 -2.75 10.97
C SER A 82 -3.84 -3.22 11.44
N ILE A 83 -3.21 -2.47 12.34
CA ILE A 83 -1.90 -2.82 12.92
C ILE A 83 -2.00 -4.12 13.73
N VAL A 84 -3.07 -4.29 14.52
CA VAL A 84 -3.28 -5.51 15.32
C VAL A 84 -3.50 -6.73 14.43
N VAL A 85 -4.32 -6.59 13.38
CA VAL A 85 -4.56 -7.65 12.39
C VAL A 85 -3.25 -8.04 11.70
N GLU A 86 -2.49 -7.05 11.23
CA GLU A 86 -1.20 -7.27 10.58
C GLU A 86 -0.21 -7.98 11.52
N ARG A 87 -0.15 -7.59 12.79
CA ARG A 87 0.76 -8.21 13.76
C ARG A 87 0.34 -9.60 14.23
N ARG A 88 -0.95 -9.92 14.23
CA ARG A 88 -1.50 -11.13 14.85
C ARG A 88 -1.84 -12.22 13.85
N LEU A 89 -2.33 -11.85 12.67
CA LEU A 89 -2.87 -12.80 11.69
C LEU A 89 -1.90 -13.07 10.53
N LEU A 90 -0.91 -12.21 10.29
CA LEU A 90 -0.02 -12.37 9.15
C LEU A 90 1.30 -13.05 9.53
N PRO A 91 1.85 -13.90 8.64
CA PRO A 91 3.16 -14.52 8.83
C PRO A 91 4.26 -13.49 9.10
N ARG A 92 5.11 -13.78 10.09
CA ARG A 92 6.26 -12.92 10.47
C ARG A 92 7.51 -13.11 9.63
N THR A 93 7.48 -13.98 8.62
CA THR A 93 8.64 -14.20 7.75
C THR A 93 9.03 -12.92 7.01
N GLU A 94 10.34 -12.65 6.91
CA GLU A 94 10.84 -11.42 6.28
C GLU A 94 10.42 -11.29 4.81
N SER A 95 10.43 -12.41 4.07
CA SER A 95 9.90 -12.49 2.69
C SER A 95 8.45 -12.05 2.61
N PHE A 96 7.61 -12.50 3.55
CA PHE A 96 6.20 -12.16 3.57
C PHE A 96 6.00 -10.69 3.92
N ARG A 97 6.71 -10.14 4.92
CA ARG A 97 6.59 -8.73 5.29
C ARG A 97 7.04 -7.78 4.19
N TYR A 98 8.16 -8.06 3.53
CA TYR A 98 8.62 -7.25 2.39
C TYR A 98 7.61 -7.31 1.24
N SER A 99 7.13 -8.52 0.91
CA SER A 99 6.13 -8.73 -0.15
C SER A 99 4.78 -8.08 0.18
N LEU A 100 4.37 -8.09 1.44
CA LEU A 100 3.16 -7.44 1.95
C LEU A 100 3.26 -5.92 1.81
N GLY A 101 4.38 -5.33 2.24
CA GLY A 101 4.65 -3.90 2.10
C GLY A 101 4.65 -3.46 0.65
N LEU A 102 5.40 -4.18 -0.20
CA LEU A 102 5.48 -3.90 -1.63
C LEU A 102 4.11 -4.04 -2.30
N GLY A 103 3.39 -5.12 -1.98
CA GLY A 103 2.03 -5.36 -2.46
C GLY A 103 1.10 -4.20 -2.11
N ARG A 104 1.14 -3.73 -0.85
CA ARG A 104 0.32 -2.60 -0.39
C ARG A 104 0.57 -1.33 -1.18
N VAL A 105 1.83 -0.99 -1.42
CA VAL A 105 2.18 0.18 -2.23
C VAL A 105 1.69 0.00 -3.68
N LEU A 106 1.89 -1.18 -4.28
CA LEU A 106 1.38 -1.47 -5.63
C LEU A 106 -0.14 -1.38 -5.72
N GLY A 107 -0.87 -1.87 -4.70
CA GLY A 107 -2.32 -1.76 -4.63
C GLY A 107 -2.78 -0.30 -4.65
N VAL A 108 -2.08 0.59 -3.93
CA VAL A 108 -2.34 2.03 -3.96
C VAL A 108 -2.04 2.62 -5.34
N VAL A 109 -0.91 2.27 -5.95
CA VAL A 109 -0.53 2.73 -7.30
C VAL A 109 -1.59 2.35 -8.31
N VAL A 110 -2.00 1.07 -8.35
CA VAL A 110 -3.02 0.55 -9.27
C VAL A 110 -4.36 1.25 -9.02
N TYR A 111 -4.77 1.37 -7.76
CA TYR A 111 -6.04 2.02 -7.43
C TYR A 111 -6.04 3.49 -7.84
N ARG A 112 -4.97 4.25 -7.57
CA ARG A 112 -4.89 5.68 -7.92
C ARG A 112 -4.68 5.93 -9.41
N ALA A 113 -3.99 5.02 -10.12
CA ALA A 113 -3.94 5.04 -11.57
C ALA A 113 -5.35 4.91 -12.15
N TRP A 114 -6.14 3.98 -11.61
CA TRP A 114 -7.51 3.76 -12.06
C TRP A 114 -8.48 4.87 -11.63
N TYR A 115 -8.50 5.27 -10.36
CA TYR A 115 -9.43 6.24 -9.74
C TYR A 115 -8.81 7.61 -9.45
N GLY A 116 -8.01 8.16 -10.37
CA GLY A 116 -7.41 9.48 -10.21
C GLY A 116 -6.79 10.00 -11.50
N LEU A 117 -6.19 9.07 -12.28
CA LEU A 117 -5.80 9.33 -13.67
C LEU A 117 -6.92 9.00 -14.64
N VAL A 118 -7.40 7.74 -14.66
CA VAL A 118 -8.30 7.24 -15.70
C VAL A 118 -9.78 7.54 -15.41
N ARG A 119 -10.23 7.36 -14.17
CA ARG A 119 -11.62 7.59 -13.75
C ARG A 119 -11.69 8.68 -12.68
N PRO A 120 -12.82 9.41 -12.60
CA PRO A 120 -13.08 10.33 -11.49
C PRO A 120 -13.12 9.57 -10.16
N LEU A 121 -12.82 10.28 -9.08
CA LEU A 121 -12.81 9.72 -7.73
C LEU A 121 -14.25 9.33 -7.32
N PRO A 122 -14.44 8.15 -6.71
CA PRO A 122 -15.76 7.77 -6.23
C PRO A 122 -16.22 8.71 -5.09
N GLY A 123 -17.44 9.24 -5.19
CA GLY A 123 -18.01 10.18 -4.22
C GLY A 123 -17.84 11.67 -4.56
N ASP A 124 -17.71 11.99 -5.85
CA ASP A 124 -17.76 13.35 -6.44
C ASP A 124 -19.13 13.66 -7.10
N ASP A 125 -20.20 12.98 -6.68
CA ASP A 125 -21.60 13.39 -6.94
C ASP A 125 -22.06 14.41 -5.87
#